data_AF-A0A495I2J0-F1
#
_entry.id   AF-A0A495I2J0-F1
#
_cell.length_a   1.000
_cell.length_b   1.000
_cell.length_c   1.000
_cell.angle_alpha   90.00
_cell.angle_beta   90.00
_cell.angle_gamma   90.00
#
_symmetry.space_group_name_H-M   'P 1'
#
loop_
_entity.id
_entity.type
_entity.pdbx_description
1 polymer ?
#
loop_
_entity_poly.entity_id
_entity_poly.type
_entity_poly.pdbx_seq_one_letter_code
_entity_poly.pdbx_strand_id
1 'polypeptide(L)'
;MTPLNRPTVHDLLQRPAMAAGVLMFSASMAVLLAALLALAAPADANARTRRSVEHNADGSTTTHTGVARSGPNGAMLRGRTATTDGQGNGSVTRRGAAVGVQGGVAARQGSTTRSVDGSASHSGTVSAQNAQGSLHSSGGASRNADGSVEQARSTTATSAATGNSVQTQSSYSKDSGLSRSATCYDASGTAMACPTRP
;
A
#
# COMPACT_ATOMS: atom_id res chain seq x y z
N MET A 1 -46.26 23.50 -48.02
CA MET A 1 -44.92 23.86 -48.54
C MET A 1 -43.99 24.04 -47.36
N THR A 2 -43.09 23.07 -47.14
CA THR A 2 -41.80 23.18 -46.42
C THR A 2 -40.88 24.19 -47.14
N PRO A 3 -39.75 24.69 -46.57
CA PRO A 3 -38.85 24.08 -45.56
C PRO A 3 -38.63 24.96 -44.30
N LEU A 4 -38.28 24.44 -43.11
CA LEU A 4 -37.16 23.60 -42.68
C LEU A 4 -35.81 24.35 -42.70
N ASN A 5 -35.38 24.90 -41.55
CA ASN A 5 -33.95 24.99 -41.26
C ASN A 5 -33.65 24.82 -39.76
N ARG A 6 -32.71 23.92 -39.48
CA ARG A 6 -32.37 23.31 -38.19
C ARG A 6 -31.47 24.22 -37.33
N PRO A 7 -31.48 24.07 -35.99
CA PRO A 7 -30.29 24.34 -35.19
C PRO A 7 -29.24 23.25 -35.44
N THR A 8 -28.01 23.68 -35.72
CA THR A 8 -26.85 22.83 -36.01
C THR A 8 -26.42 22.01 -34.80
N VAL A 9 -26.37 20.70 -35.00
CA VAL A 9 -25.78 19.67 -34.11
C VAL A 9 -24.30 19.53 -34.45
N HIS A 10 -23.41 20.14 -33.67
CA HIS A 10 -21.97 19.86 -33.54
C HIS A 10 -21.62 20.38 -32.12
N ASP A 11 -21.39 19.60 -31.07
CA ASP A 11 -20.34 18.60 -30.89
C ASP A 11 -20.74 17.63 -29.77
N LEU A 12 -21.17 16.43 -30.15
CA LEU A 12 -20.96 15.22 -29.37
C LEU A 12 -19.78 14.52 -30.03
N LEU A 13 -18.56 14.68 -29.52
CA LEU A 13 -17.43 13.71 -29.64
C LEU A 13 -16.10 14.34 -29.20
N GLN A 14 -15.85 14.41 -27.89
CA GLN A 14 -14.46 14.31 -27.43
C GLN A 14 -14.39 13.68 -26.04
N ARG A 15 -14.58 12.36 -26.01
CA ARG A 15 -13.96 11.53 -24.96
C ARG A 15 -12.44 11.59 -25.17
N PRO A 16 -11.66 11.59 -24.08
CA PRO A 16 -10.59 10.62 -24.01
C PRO A 16 -10.89 9.66 -22.85
N ALA A 17 -11.30 8.46 -23.23
CA ALA A 17 -11.23 7.28 -22.38
C ALA A 17 -9.75 6.98 -22.13
N MET A 18 -9.15 7.54 -21.09
CA MET A 18 -7.75 7.31 -20.71
C MET A 18 -7.64 7.18 -19.19
N ALA A 19 -8.18 6.11 -18.62
CA ALA A 19 -7.96 5.78 -17.21
C ALA A 19 -7.99 4.27 -16.90
N ALA A 20 -7.78 3.41 -17.91
CA ALA A 20 -7.72 1.95 -17.71
C ALA A 20 -6.30 1.35 -17.88
N GLY A 21 -5.30 2.14 -18.29
CA GLY A 21 -3.98 1.62 -18.68
C GLY A 21 -2.86 1.72 -17.63
N VAL A 22 -3.03 2.46 -16.53
CA VAL A 22 -1.91 2.80 -15.63
C VAL A 22 -1.74 1.78 -14.48
N LEU A 23 -2.72 0.92 -14.22
CA LEU A 23 -2.66 -0.02 -13.09
C LEU A 23 -2.00 -1.37 -13.42
N MET A 24 -1.72 -1.69 -14.68
CA MET A 24 -1.17 -3.01 -15.05
C MET A 24 0.37 -3.09 -15.07
N PHE A 25 1.10 -1.98 -15.00
CA PHE A 25 2.57 -2.01 -15.05
C PHE A 25 3.26 -2.10 -13.68
N SER A 26 2.55 -1.87 -12.57
CA SER A 26 3.12 -1.90 -11.22
C SER A 26 3.15 -3.29 -10.59
N ALA A 27 2.28 -4.20 -11.03
CA ALA A 27 2.24 -5.59 -10.54
C ALA A 27 3.44 -6.42 -11.03
N SER A 28 3.93 -6.16 -12.25
CA SER A 28 4.99 -6.95 -12.89
C SER A 28 6.35 -6.81 -12.20
N MET A 29 6.64 -5.64 -11.62
CA MET A 29 7.92 -5.41 -10.93
C MET A 29 7.98 -6.04 -9.53
N ALA A 30 6.82 -6.23 -8.88
CA ALA A 30 6.74 -6.93 -7.59
C ALA A 30 6.91 -8.45 -7.72
N VAL A 31 6.44 -9.04 -8.83
CA VAL A 31 6.60 -10.47 -9.13
C VAL A 31 8.05 -10.81 -9.45
N LEU A 32 8.75 -9.94 -10.19
CA LEU A 32 10.16 -10.16 -10.53
C LEU A 32 11.06 -10.26 -9.29
N LEU A 33 10.81 -9.43 -8.26
CA LEU A 33 11.59 -9.44 -7.02
C LEU A 33 11.32 -10.70 -6.18
N ALA A 34 10.09 -11.25 -6.22
CA ALA A 34 9.74 -12.48 -5.52
C ALA A 34 10.41 -13.73 -6.14
N ALA A 35 10.54 -13.78 -7.47
CA ALA A 35 11.21 -14.88 -8.16
C ALA A 35 12.73 -14.93 -7.86
N LEU A 36 13.38 -13.76 -7.74
CA LEU A 36 14.80 -13.65 -7.39
C LEU A 36 15.10 -14.10 -5.95
N LEU A 37 14.15 -14.00 -5.02
CA LEU A 37 14.34 -14.49 -3.64
C LEU A 37 14.21 -16.02 -3.52
N ALA A 38 13.52 -16.68 -4.45
CA ALA A 38 13.29 -18.13 -4.39
C ALA A 38 14.53 -18.96 -4.77
N LEU A 39 15.45 -18.41 -5.57
CA LEU A 39 16.66 -19.12 -6.02
C LEU A 39 17.85 -19.04 -5.04
N ALA A 40 17.73 -18.35 -3.91
CA ALA A 40 18.87 -18.02 -3.05
C ALA A 40 18.76 -18.51 -1.59
N ALA A 41 17.86 -19.45 -1.27
CA ALA A 41 17.70 -19.93 0.10
C ALA A 41 18.66 -21.09 0.43
N PRO A 42 19.71 -20.90 1.26
CA PRO A 42 20.38 -22.03 1.91
C PRO A 42 19.42 -22.70 2.90
N ALA A 43 19.58 -24.01 3.10
CA ALA A 43 18.72 -24.84 3.94
C ALA A 43 18.83 -24.53 5.46
N ASP A 44 19.80 -23.71 5.87
CA ASP A 44 19.99 -23.32 7.26
C ASP A 44 19.23 -22.03 7.61
N ALA A 45 18.66 -21.99 8.82
CA ALA A 45 17.94 -20.83 9.34
C ALA A 45 18.88 -19.63 9.56
N ASN A 46 19.11 -18.84 8.51
CA ASN A 46 20.05 -17.73 8.52
C ASN A 46 19.32 -16.41 8.78
N ALA A 47 19.72 -15.67 9.81
CA ALA A 47 19.29 -14.30 10.06
C ALA A 47 20.47 -13.34 9.86
N ARG A 48 20.37 -12.43 8.89
CA ARG A 48 21.39 -11.42 8.63
C ARG A 48 20.83 -10.04 8.91
N THR A 49 21.52 -9.30 9.76
CA THR A 49 21.24 -7.87 10.00
C THR A 49 22.40 -7.03 9.47
N ARG A 50 22.08 -5.90 8.88
CA ARG A 50 23.03 -4.86 8.46
C ARG A 50 22.51 -3.51 8.95
N ARG A 51 23.41 -2.70 9.48
CA ARG A 51 23.14 -1.32 9.86
C ARG A 51 24.28 -0.46 9.34
N SER A 52 23.95 0.66 8.72
CA SER A 52 24.90 1.70 8.37
C SER A 52 24.35 3.06 8.80
N VAL A 53 25.26 3.97 9.08
CA VAL A 53 24.98 5.37 9.38
C VAL A 53 25.80 6.18 8.39
N GLU A 54 25.15 7.16 7.77
CA GLU A 54 25.72 8.09 6.81
C GLU A 54 25.51 9.50 7.35
N HIS A 55 26.58 10.29 7.36
CA HIS A 55 26.53 11.71 7.63
C HIS A 55 26.61 12.43 6.28
N ASN A 56 25.57 13.17 5.95
CA ASN A 56 25.42 13.81 4.65
C ASN A 56 26.08 15.19 4.64
N ALA A 57 26.44 15.67 3.46
CA ALA A 57 27.08 16.98 3.28
C ALA A 57 26.20 18.16 3.72
N ASP A 58 24.87 18.00 3.73
CA ASP A 58 23.89 18.98 4.20
C ASP A 58 23.71 19.00 5.72
N GLY A 59 24.53 18.24 6.46
CA GLY A 59 24.46 18.12 7.92
C GLY A 59 23.41 17.13 8.42
N SER A 60 22.61 16.52 7.54
CA SER A 60 21.67 15.48 7.94
C SER A 60 22.38 14.15 8.24
N THR A 61 21.72 13.29 9.01
CA THR A 61 22.18 11.92 9.30
C THR A 61 21.15 10.92 8.80
N THR A 62 21.59 9.97 7.98
CA THR A 62 20.77 8.87 7.49
C THR A 62 21.23 7.55 8.12
N THR A 63 20.30 6.77 8.65
CA THR A 63 20.54 5.41 9.14
C THR A 63 19.79 4.40 8.28
N HIS A 64 20.50 3.42 7.76
CA HIS A 64 19.91 2.26 7.09
C HIS A 64 19.95 1.04 8.01
N THR A 65 18.89 0.24 8.00
CA THR A 65 18.80 -1.04 8.69
C THR A 65 18.14 -2.06 7.78
N GLY A 66 18.83 -3.15 7.49
CA GLY A 66 18.33 -4.29 6.72
C GLY A 66 18.32 -5.56 7.57
N VAL A 67 17.26 -6.33 7.49
CA VAL A 67 17.12 -7.65 8.13
C VAL A 67 16.62 -8.64 7.08
N ALA A 68 17.35 -9.72 6.87
CA ALA A 68 16.92 -10.87 6.07
C ALA A 68 16.85 -12.11 6.96
N ARG A 69 15.81 -12.92 6.80
CA ARG A 69 15.70 -14.25 7.40
C ARG A 69 15.25 -15.26 6.37
N SER A 70 15.78 -16.47 6.41
CA SER A 70 15.31 -17.62 5.66
C SER A 70 15.28 -18.83 6.60
N GLY A 71 14.36 -19.77 6.38
CA GLY A 71 14.29 -21.02 7.14
C GLY A 71 13.08 -21.87 6.77
N PRO A 72 12.77 -22.91 7.57
CA PRO A 72 11.71 -23.88 7.28
C PRO A 72 10.28 -23.31 7.19
N ASN A 73 10.08 -22.06 7.62
CA ASN A 73 8.78 -21.38 7.55
C ASN A 73 8.71 -20.35 6.41
N GLY A 74 9.76 -20.28 5.59
CA GLY A 74 9.89 -19.35 4.47
C GLY A 74 10.97 -18.29 4.69
N ALA A 75 10.89 -17.21 3.92
CA ALA A 75 11.87 -16.14 3.91
C ALA A 75 11.21 -14.77 4.13
N MET A 76 11.96 -13.84 4.71
CA MET A 76 11.53 -12.45 4.88
C MET A 76 12.70 -11.47 4.72
N LEU A 77 12.39 -10.30 4.18
CA LEU A 77 13.29 -9.16 4.10
C LEU A 77 12.59 -7.93 4.71
N ARG A 78 13.33 -7.13 5.48
CA ARG A 78 12.87 -5.85 6.01
C ARG A 78 13.97 -4.81 5.87
N GLY A 79 13.61 -3.66 5.33
CA GLY A 79 14.46 -2.47 5.25
C GLY A 79 13.85 -1.29 6.00
N ARG A 80 14.69 -0.49 6.64
CA ARG A 80 14.34 0.80 7.22
C ARG A 80 15.43 1.81 6.88
N THR A 81 15.02 2.97 6.40
CA THR A 81 15.87 4.16 6.27
C THR A 81 15.27 5.24 7.16
N ALA A 82 16.08 5.87 7.99
CA ALA A 82 15.68 6.99 8.83
C ALA A 82 16.63 8.17 8.58
N THR A 83 16.11 9.35 8.28
CA THR A 83 16.90 10.56 8.03
C THR A 83 16.46 11.65 9.00
N THR A 84 17.40 12.37 9.59
CA THR A 84 17.17 13.55 10.44
C THR A 84 18.08 14.68 10.00
N ASP A 85 17.57 15.90 9.93
CA ASP A 85 18.33 17.07 9.45
C ASP A 85 19.08 17.82 10.56
N GLY A 86 18.95 17.38 11.82
CA GLY A 86 19.54 18.08 12.97
C GLY A 86 18.77 19.35 13.40
N GLN A 87 17.76 19.77 12.64
CA GLN A 87 16.90 20.94 12.92
C GLN A 87 15.53 20.52 13.50
N GLY A 88 15.31 19.22 13.67
CA GLY A 88 14.11 18.65 14.30
C GLY A 88 13.16 17.98 13.32
N ASN A 89 13.44 18.06 12.01
CA ASN A 89 12.70 17.30 11.01
C ASN A 89 13.29 15.88 10.88
N GLY A 90 12.42 14.92 10.57
CA GLY A 90 12.83 13.56 10.38
C GLY A 90 11.89 12.79 9.47
N SER A 91 12.43 11.81 8.77
CA SER A 91 11.66 10.87 7.98
C SER A 91 12.10 9.43 8.22
N VAL A 92 11.17 8.49 8.09
CA VAL A 92 11.44 7.06 8.19
C VAL A 92 10.69 6.33 7.09
N THR A 93 11.41 5.69 6.18
CA THR A 93 10.84 4.74 5.22
C THR A 93 11.06 3.32 5.71
N ARG A 94 10.03 2.48 5.63
CA ARG A 94 10.08 1.05 5.96
C ARG A 94 9.55 0.24 4.79
N ARG A 95 10.26 -0.80 4.41
CA ARG A 95 9.84 -1.77 3.39
C ARG A 95 10.02 -3.18 3.93
N GLY A 96 9.23 -4.12 3.45
CA GLY A 96 9.47 -5.52 3.74
C GLY A 96 8.67 -6.43 2.84
N ALA A 97 9.19 -7.64 2.67
CA ALA A 97 8.56 -8.70 1.93
C ALA A 97 8.72 -10.01 2.70
N ALA A 98 7.79 -10.93 2.51
CA ALA A 98 7.84 -12.28 3.04
C ALA A 98 7.29 -13.27 2.01
N VAL A 99 7.85 -14.45 1.99
CA VAL A 99 7.39 -15.62 1.24
C VAL A 99 7.26 -16.76 2.23
N GLY A 100 6.07 -17.34 2.35
CA GLY A 100 5.81 -18.51 3.18
C GLY A 100 6.03 -19.80 2.41
N VAL A 101 6.19 -20.91 3.15
CA VAL A 101 6.41 -22.24 2.56
C VAL A 101 5.29 -22.74 1.64
N GLN A 102 4.07 -22.28 1.85
CA GLN A 102 2.92 -22.64 1.00
C GLN A 102 2.79 -21.71 -0.22
N GLY A 103 3.85 -20.99 -0.60
CA GLY A 103 3.88 -20.08 -1.75
C GLY A 103 3.19 -18.74 -1.53
N GLY A 104 2.64 -18.48 -0.34
CA GLY A 104 2.05 -17.20 -0.01
C GLY A 104 3.10 -16.09 0.05
N VAL A 105 2.82 -14.92 -0.53
CA VAL A 105 3.71 -13.77 -0.48
C VAL A 105 3.01 -12.57 0.15
N ALA A 106 3.78 -11.75 0.86
CA ALA A 106 3.30 -10.49 1.43
C ALA A 106 4.36 -9.40 1.27
N ALA A 107 3.94 -8.17 1.00
CA ALA A 107 4.80 -7.01 0.92
C ALA A 107 4.19 -5.84 1.69
N ARG A 108 5.04 -5.00 2.26
CA ARG A 108 4.63 -3.74 2.89
C ARG A 108 5.61 -2.64 2.59
N GLN A 109 5.10 -1.43 2.45
CA GLN A 109 5.92 -0.21 2.44
C GLN A 109 5.21 0.90 3.19
N GLY A 110 5.98 1.82 3.75
CA GLY A 110 5.41 3.03 4.32
C GLY A 110 6.47 4.05 4.66
N SER A 111 6.07 5.30 4.68
CA SER A 111 6.88 6.44 5.07
C SER A 111 6.21 7.15 6.25
N THR A 112 7.02 7.72 7.12
CA THR A 112 6.58 8.62 8.18
C THR A 112 7.47 9.84 8.13
N THR A 113 6.89 11.03 8.16
CA THR A 113 7.62 12.29 8.37
C THR A 113 7.18 12.93 9.68
N ARG A 114 8.09 13.66 10.29
CA ARG A 114 7.85 14.54 11.43
C ARG A 114 8.56 15.85 11.14
N SER A 115 7.85 16.94 11.36
CA SER A 115 8.38 18.28 11.23
C SER A 115 8.74 18.87 12.60
N VAL A 116 9.54 19.92 12.60
CA VAL A 116 9.96 20.65 13.81
C VAL A 116 8.79 21.27 14.58
N ASP A 117 7.73 21.69 13.88
CA ASP A 117 6.50 22.26 14.45
C ASP A 117 5.61 21.22 15.18
N GLY A 118 6.03 19.96 15.22
CA GLY A 118 5.30 18.86 15.87
C GLY A 118 4.31 18.13 14.96
N SER A 119 4.08 18.65 13.74
CA SER A 119 3.29 17.94 12.73
C SER A 119 3.98 16.64 12.31
N ALA A 120 3.17 15.66 11.90
CA ALA A 120 3.65 14.37 11.43
C ALA A 120 2.69 13.79 10.39
N SER A 121 3.24 13.06 9.43
CA SER A 121 2.44 12.31 8.46
C SER A 121 2.94 10.89 8.35
N HIS A 122 2.05 9.97 8.01
CA HIS A 122 2.35 8.59 7.70
C HIS A 122 1.53 8.18 6.48
N SER A 123 2.15 7.45 5.57
CA SER A 123 1.46 6.74 4.49
C SER A 123 2.06 5.34 4.35
N GLY A 124 1.24 4.38 3.91
CA GLY A 124 1.72 3.03 3.69
C GLY A 124 0.75 2.15 2.94
N THR A 125 1.31 1.06 2.42
CA THR A 125 0.58 0.00 1.76
C THR A 125 1.03 -1.37 2.26
N VAL A 126 0.13 -2.33 2.19
CA VAL A 126 0.39 -3.74 2.37
C VAL A 126 -0.34 -4.53 1.30
N SER A 127 0.31 -5.55 0.76
CA SER A 127 -0.31 -6.53 -0.11
C SER A 127 0.05 -7.93 0.37
N ALA A 128 -0.86 -8.87 0.19
CA ALA A 128 -0.61 -10.28 0.42
C ALA A 128 -1.42 -11.13 -0.56
N GLN A 129 -0.91 -12.32 -0.88
CA GLN A 129 -1.57 -13.26 -1.77
C GLN A 129 -1.09 -14.67 -1.45
N ASN A 130 -2.00 -15.63 -1.50
CA ASN A 130 -1.73 -17.06 -1.38
C ASN A 130 -2.85 -17.85 -2.08
N ALA A 131 -2.88 -19.17 -1.89
CA ALA A 131 -3.92 -20.03 -2.46
C ALA A 131 -5.34 -19.73 -1.94
N GLN A 132 -5.47 -19.02 -0.81
CA GLN A 132 -6.75 -18.69 -0.17
C GLN A 132 -7.32 -17.37 -0.70
N GLY A 133 -6.49 -16.51 -1.28
CA GLY A 133 -6.94 -15.22 -1.79
C GLY A 133 -5.86 -14.16 -1.83
N SER A 134 -6.31 -12.91 -1.92
CA SER A 134 -5.45 -11.73 -1.92
C SER A 134 -5.99 -10.66 -0.98
N LEU A 135 -5.07 -9.79 -0.55
CA LEU A 135 -5.32 -8.63 0.29
C LEU A 135 -4.50 -7.46 -0.27
N HIS A 136 -5.13 -6.30 -0.37
CA HIS A 136 -4.46 -5.04 -0.58
C HIS A 136 -5.01 -4.01 0.39
N SER A 137 -4.14 -3.26 1.06
CA SER A 137 -4.55 -2.17 1.95
C SER A 137 -3.61 -0.99 1.79
N SER A 138 -4.18 0.20 1.74
CA SER A 138 -3.46 1.46 1.65
C SER A 138 -4.09 2.49 2.56
N GLY A 139 -3.28 3.38 3.11
CA GLY A 139 -3.79 4.42 3.99
C GLY A 139 -2.70 5.32 4.54
N GLY A 140 -3.14 6.25 5.36
CA GLY A 140 -2.26 7.21 5.99
C GLY A 140 -2.91 7.88 7.19
N ALA A 141 -2.09 8.61 7.92
CA ALA A 141 -2.51 9.46 9.02
C ALA A 141 -1.68 10.74 9.02
N SER A 142 -2.28 11.85 9.40
CA SER A 142 -1.58 13.10 9.68
C SER A 142 -1.96 13.60 11.06
N ARG A 143 -1.02 14.29 11.68
CA ARG A 143 -1.23 15.14 12.84
C ARG A 143 -0.66 16.51 12.49
N ASN A 144 -1.46 17.55 12.63
CA ASN A 144 -1.02 18.92 12.43
C ASN A 144 -0.40 19.48 13.72
N ALA A 145 0.27 20.63 13.62
CA ALA A 145 0.92 21.28 14.76
C ALA A 145 -0.09 21.70 15.85
N ASP A 146 -1.34 22.01 15.47
CA ASP A 146 -2.46 22.31 16.37
C ASP A 146 -3.05 21.08 17.08
N GLY A 147 -2.54 19.87 16.77
CA GLY A 147 -3.01 18.62 17.34
C GLY A 147 -4.30 18.07 16.72
N SER A 148 -4.77 18.62 15.60
CA SER A 148 -5.79 17.97 14.75
C SER A 148 -5.18 16.72 14.11
N VAL A 149 -5.99 15.67 14.00
CA VAL A 149 -5.57 14.34 13.52
C VAL A 149 -6.56 13.87 12.47
N GLU A 150 -6.02 13.40 11.35
CA GLU A 150 -6.77 12.75 10.28
C GLU A 150 -6.15 11.38 9.99
N GLN A 151 -6.98 10.38 9.71
CA GLN A 151 -6.54 9.07 9.30
C GLN A 151 -7.53 8.49 8.29
N ALA A 152 -7.01 7.82 7.27
CA ALA A 152 -7.84 7.07 6.34
C ALA A 152 -7.15 5.77 5.94
N ARG A 153 -7.93 4.72 5.70
CA ARG A 153 -7.46 3.44 5.17
C ARG A 153 -8.53 2.80 4.30
N SER A 154 -8.11 2.29 3.16
CA SER A 154 -8.89 1.46 2.26
C SER A 154 -8.28 0.06 2.22
N THR A 155 -9.10 -0.97 2.25
CA THR A 155 -8.65 -2.37 2.21
C THR A 155 -9.57 -3.19 1.33
N THR A 156 -9.00 -3.90 0.37
CA THR A 156 -9.68 -4.89 -0.46
C THR A 156 -9.14 -6.28 -0.14
N ALA A 157 -10.01 -7.24 0.08
CA ALA A 157 -9.65 -8.65 0.20
C ALA A 157 -10.52 -9.47 -0.76
N THR A 158 -9.90 -10.43 -1.46
CA THR A 158 -10.58 -11.30 -2.43
C THR A 158 -10.33 -12.75 -2.07
N SER A 159 -11.39 -13.56 -2.06
CA SER A 159 -11.32 -15.00 -1.87
C SER A 159 -10.93 -15.69 -3.17
N ALA A 160 -9.91 -16.55 -3.15
CA ALA A 160 -9.58 -17.37 -4.30
C ALA A 160 -10.61 -18.49 -4.54
N ALA A 161 -11.29 -18.95 -3.48
CA ALA A 161 -12.26 -20.04 -3.56
C ALA A 161 -13.57 -19.63 -4.23
N THR A 162 -14.03 -18.39 -4.00
CA THR A 162 -15.32 -17.91 -4.50
C THR A 162 -15.20 -16.79 -5.52
N GLY A 163 -14.05 -16.11 -5.61
CA GLY A 163 -13.90 -14.88 -6.39
C GLY A 163 -14.52 -13.64 -5.72
N ASN A 164 -15.28 -13.81 -4.64
CA ASN A 164 -15.92 -12.71 -3.92
C ASN A 164 -14.88 -11.81 -3.26
N SER A 165 -15.19 -10.52 -3.16
CA SER A 165 -14.32 -9.54 -2.52
C SER A 165 -15.07 -8.65 -1.53
N VAL A 166 -14.32 -8.09 -0.59
CA VAL A 166 -14.79 -7.05 0.32
C VAL A 166 -13.87 -5.84 0.20
N GLN A 167 -14.46 -4.67 0.02
CA GLN A 167 -13.79 -3.39 0.10
C GLN A 167 -14.25 -2.67 1.36
N THR A 168 -13.31 -2.38 2.25
CA THR A 168 -13.57 -1.62 3.48
C THR A 168 -12.85 -0.29 3.44
N GLN A 169 -13.50 0.73 3.97
CA GLN A 169 -12.93 2.05 4.16
C GLN A 169 -13.10 2.42 5.63
N SER A 170 -12.08 3.03 6.20
CA SER A 170 -12.14 3.59 7.54
C SER A 170 -11.50 4.96 7.53
N SER A 171 -12.13 5.92 8.19
CA SER A 171 -11.58 7.23 8.44
C SER A 171 -11.70 7.59 9.91
N TYR A 172 -10.80 8.43 10.40
CA TYR A 172 -10.89 9.02 11.72
C TYR A 172 -10.47 10.47 11.64
N SER A 173 -11.27 11.36 12.23
CA SER A 173 -10.82 12.71 12.57
C SER A 173 -11.04 13.01 14.04
N LYS A 174 -10.28 13.97 14.56
CA LYS A 174 -10.49 14.48 15.93
C LYS A 174 -11.92 15.02 16.13
N ASP A 175 -12.52 15.59 15.09
CA ASP A 175 -13.83 16.24 15.16
C ASP A 175 -15.01 15.28 14.95
N SER A 176 -14.84 14.26 14.10
CA SER A 176 -15.93 13.35 13.70
C SER A 176 -15.81 11.94 14.26
N GLY A 177 -14.68 11.60 14.91
CA GLY A 177 -14.42 10.26 15.42
C GLY A 177 -14.19 9.24 14.30
N LEU A 178 -14.41 7.96 14.61
CA LEU A 178 -14.17 6.85 13.69
C LEU A 178 -15.40 6.59 12.80
N SER A 179 -15.20 6.57 11.48
CA SER A 179 -16.16 6.09 10.49
C SER A 179 -15.62 4.84 9.79
N ARG A 180 -16.51 3.87 9.49
CA ARG A 180 -16.18 2.63 8.78
C ARG A 180 -17.30 2.23 7.84
N SER A 181 -16.95 1.83 6.64
CA SER A 181 -17.86 1.23 5.66
C SER A 181 -17.26 -0.04 5.06
N ALA A 182 -18.14 -0.92 4.59
CA ALA A 182 -17.78 -2.14 3.89
C ALA A 182 -18.77 -2.39 2.76
N THR A 183 -18.25 -2.71 1.58
CA THR A 183 -19.01 -3.12 0.41
C THR A 183 -18.46 -4.46 -0.06
N CYS A 184 -19.35 -5.41 -0.33
CA CYS A 184 -18.96 -6.73 -0.81
C CYS A 184 -19.37 -6.89 -2.26
N TYR A 185 -18.57 -7.64 -3.01
CA TYR A 185 -18.79 -7.92 -4.41
C TYR A 185 -18.70 -9.42 -4.65
N ASP A 186 -19.54 -9.94 -5.54
CA ASP A 186 -19.40 -11.29 -6.05
C ASP A 186 -18.24 -11.40 -7.06
N ALA A 187 -18.00 -12.61 -7.57
CA ALA A 187 -16.95 -12.87 -8.56
C ALA A 187 -17.12 -12.11 -9.89
N SER A 188 -18.32 -11.63 -10.21
CA SER A 188 -18.60 -10.83 -11.41
C SER A 188 -18.31 -9.33 -11.20
N GLY A 189 -18.04 -8.91 -9.95
CA GLY A 189 -17.89 -7.51 -9.57
C GLY A 189 -19.22 -6.83 -9.23
N THR A 190 -20.31 -7.58 -9.09
CA THR A 190 -21.63 -7.02 -8.72
C THR A 190 -21.71 -6.87 -7.20
N ALA A 191 -22.21 -5.71 -6.74
CA ALA A 191 -22.39 -5.46 -5.31
C ALA A 191 -23.37 -6.47 -4.69
N MET A 192 -23.01 -7.02 -3.55
CA MET A 192 -23.79 -8.00 -2.80
C MET A 192 -23.81 -7.66 -1.31
N ALA A 193 -24.74 -8.27 -0.57
CA ALA A 193 -24.75 -8.17 0.88
C ALA A 193 -23.45 -8.72 1.48
N CYS A 194 -22.85 -7.97 2.40
CA CYS A 194 -21.69 -8.47 3.13
C CYS A 194 -22.08 -9.59 4.10
N PRO A 195 -21.32 -10.69 4.17
CA PRO A 195 -21.55 -11.72 5.17
C PRO A 195 -21.49 -11.14 6.58
N THR A 196 -22.39 -11.59 7.46
CA THR A 196 -22.32 -11.24 8.87
C THR A 196 -21.07 -11.84 9.49
N ARG A 197 -20.35 -11.04 10.27
CA ARG A 197 -19.21 -11.55 11.06
C ARG A 197 -19.75 -12.55 12.09
N PRO A 198 -19.22 -13.78 12.17
CA PRO A 198 -19.56 -14.70 13.24
C PRO A 198 -19.12 -14.17 14.61
#